data_AF-A0A5F9CK67-F1
#
_entry.id   AF-A0A5F9CK67-F1
#
_cell.length_a   1.000
_cell.length_b   1.000
_cell.length_c   1.000
_cell.angle_alpha   90.00
_cell.angle_beta   90.00
_cell.angle_gamma   90.00
#
_symmetry.space_group_name_H-M   'P 1'
#
loop_
_entity.id
_entity.type
_entity.pdbx_description
1 polymer ?
#
loop_
_entity_poly.entity_id
_entity_poly.type
_entity_poly.pdbx_seq_one_letter_code
_entity_poly.pdbx_strand_id
1 'polypeptide(L)'
;MDTSEFRRRGKEMVDYVADYLEGIEGRQVYPDVEPGYLRPLVPACAPEEPDTFEDIISDVEKIIMPGVTHWLSPFFFAYFPTANSYPAMLADMLCGAISCIGFSWAASPACTELETVMMDWLGKMLELPEAFLAGGAGEGGGVIQVVATLGTTSCCSFDNLLEVGPICAQEDLWLHIDAAYAGSAFICPEFRHLLNGVEFADSFNFNPHKWLLVNFDCSAMWVKKRTDLTGAFKLDPVYLKHSHQDSGLITDYRHWQIPLGRRFRSLKMWFVFRLYGVRGLQAYIRKHVQLAHEFESLVLQDPRFEICMKVTLGLVCFRLKGSNQVNEALLQRINDAKKIHLVPCHLRDKFVLRLAICSRTTESAHVRLAWAHIRELAGAVLEAERAAETKS
;
A
#
# COMPACT_ATOMS: atom_id res chain seq x y z
N MET A 1 -16.70 4.32 -32.37
CA MET A 1 -15.34 3.95 -32.79
C MET A 1 -15.33 2.57 -33.41
N ASP A 2 -14.97 2.51 -34.69
CA ASP A 2 -14.65 1.27 -35.41
C ASP A 2 -13.12 1.13 -35.56
N THR A 3 -12.66 0.13 -36.32
CA THR A 3 -11.22 -0.10 -36.56
C THR A 3 -10.54 1.03 -37.34
N SER A 4 -11.25 1.74 -38.20
CA SER A 4 -10.70 2.86 -38.99
C SER A 4 -10.54 4.10 -38.12
N GLU A 5 -11.54 4.40 -37.30
CA GLU A 5 -11.45 5.46 -36.31
C GLU A 5 -10.40 5.12 -35.23
N PHE A 6 -10.35 3.89 -34.71
CA PHE A 6 -9.31 3.44 -33.77
C PHE A 6 -7.90 3.60 -34.35
N ARG A 7 -7.67 3.24 -35.62
CA ARG A 7 -6.38 3.46 -36.30
C ARG A 7 -6.02 4.93 -36.48
N ARG A 8 -7.00 5.84 -36.47
CA ARG A 8 -6.77 7.29 -36.49
C ARG A 8 -6.53 7.83 -35.09
N ARG A 9 -7.45 7.60 -34.13
CA ARG A 9 -7.33 8.07 -32.74
C ARG A 9 -6.12 7.48 -32.02
N GLY A 10 -5.79 6.22 -32.30
CA GLY A 10 -4.59 5.58 -31.75
C GLY A 10 -3.29 6.24 -32.22
N LYS A 11 -3.26 6.82 -33.43
CA LYS A 11 -2.14 7.65 -33.89
C LYS A 11 -2.18 9.03 -33.25
N GLU A 12 -3.32 9.72 -33.32
CA GLU A 12 -3.52 11.03 -32.67
C GLU A 12 -3.15 10.99 -31.17
N MET A 13 -3.38 9.85 -30.49
CA MET A 13 -2.98 9.61 -29.10
C MET A 13 -1.49 9.25 -28.94
N VAL A 14 -0.87 8.52 -29.87
CA VAL A 14 0.59 8.28 -29.86
C VAL A 14 1.35 9.58 -30.11
N ASP A 15 0.92 10.35 -31.11
CA ASP A 15 1.46 11.67 -31.45
C ASP A 15 1.28 12.62 -30.25
N TYR A 16 0.08 12.71 -29.66
CA TYR A 16 -0.18 13.48 -28.44
C TYR A 16 0.66 13.04 -27.23
N VAL A 17 0.86 11.73 -27.03
CA VAL A 17 1.70 11.22 -25.92
C VAL A 17 3.17 11.56 -26.13
N ALA A 18 3.66 11.55 -27.37
CA ALA A 18 5.01 12.01 -27.70
C ALA A 18 5.15 13.52 -27.47
N ASP A 19 4.30 14.34 -28.11
CA ASP A 19 4.26 15.81 -27.95
C ASP A 19 4.14 16.23 -26.47
N TYR A 20 3.32 15.52 -25.69
CA TYR A 20 3.16 15.74 -24.25
C TYR A 20 4.43 15.40 -23.45
N LEU A 21 5.09 14.27 -23.75
CA LEU A 21 6.30 13.85 -23.03
C LEU A 21 7.54 14.67 -23.42
N GLU A 22 7.63 15.15 -24.66
CA GLU A 22 8.67 16.09 -25.10
C GLU A 22 8.40 17.51 -24.54
N GLY A 23 7.16 17.99 -24.62
CA GLY A 23 6.75 19.30 -24.12
C GLY A 23 6.56 19.40 -22.60
N ILE A 24 6.78 18.32 -21.85
CA ILE A 24 6.45 18.21 -20.41
C ILE A 24 7.24 19.18 -19.53
N GLU A 25 8.42 19.65 -19.99
CA GLU A 25 9.28 20.59 -19.26
C GLU A 25 8.61 21.97 -19.10
N GLY A 26 7.84 22.41 -20.10
CA GLY A 26 7.14 23.69 -20.08
C GLY A 26 5.86 23.71 -19.24
N ARG A 27 5.48 22.59 -18.60
CA ARG A 27 4.24 22.45 -17.82
C ARG A 27 4.51 22.57 -16.32
N GLN A 28 3.54 23.08 -15.56
CA GLN A 28 3.68 23.25 -14.11
C GLN A 28 3.68 21.90 -13.40
N VAL A 29 4.88 21.49 -12.93
CA VAL A 29 5.19 20.13 -12.45
C VAL A 29 4.29 19.62 -11.31
N TYR A 30 3.83 20.53 -10.43
CA TYR A 30 2.88 20.24 -9.35
C TYR A 30 1.68 21.20 -9.44
N PRO A 31 0.42 20.70 -9.35
CA PRO A 31 -0.77 21.48 -9.64
C PRO A 31 -1.23 22.37 -8.48
N ASP A 32 -1.87 23.50 -8.80
CA ASP A 32 -2.37 24.50 -7.83
C ASP A 32 -3.89 24.38 -7.61
N VAL A 33 -4.31 23.34 -6.86
CA VAL A 33 -5.73 22.93 -6.74
C VAL A 33 -6.10 22.28 -5.40
N GLU A 34 -7.36 22.44 -4.96
CA GLU A 34 -7.83 22.14 -3.59
C GLU A 34 -8.76 20.90 -3.48
N PRO A 35 -8.52 19.93 -2.56
CA PRO A 35 -9.20 18.62 -2.53
C PRO A 35 -10.73 18.65 -2.67
N GLY A 36 -11.22 18.31 -3.87
CA GLY A 36 -12.64 18.26 -4.22
C GLY A 36 -13.06 19.19 -5.36
N TYR A 37 -12.19 20.10 -5.81
CA TYR A 37 -12.40 21.00 -6.95
C TYR A 37 -12.93 20.29 -8.22
N LEU A 38 -12.57 19.01 -8.38
CA LEU A 38 -13.14 18.01 -9.28
C LEU A 38 -14.66 17.97 -9.36
N ARG A 39 -15.33 17.86 -8.21
CA ARG A 39 -16.71 17.35 -8.14
C ARG A 39 -17.75 18.29 -8.79
N PRO A 40 -17.62 19.63 -8.79
CA PRO A 40 -18.48 20.51 -9.59
C PRO A 40 -18.10 20.58 -11.09
N LEU A 41 -16.98 20.01 -11.52
CA LEU A 41 -16.50 20.01 -12.91
C LEU A 41 -16.79 18.68 -13.63
N VAL A 42 -17.64 17.80 -13.06
CA VAL A 42 -18.20 16.60 -13.71
C VAL A 42 -19.72 16.63 -13.59
N PRO A 43 -20.47 16.11 -14.59
CA PRO A 43 -21.82 15.61 -14.36
C PRO A 43 -21.93 14.72 -13.12
N ALA A 44 -23.05 14.81 -12.40
CA ALA A 44 -23.22 14.11 -11.12
C ALA A 44 -23.36 12.58 -11.28
N CYS A 45 -23.85 12.16 -12.45
CA CYS A 45 -24.02 10.80 -12.94
C CYS A 45 -23.29 10.62 -14.28
N ALA A 46 -23.24 9.37 -14.76
CA ALA A 46 -22.94 9.08 -16.16
C ALA A 46 -24.00 9.70 -17.10
N PRO A 47 -23.71 9.86 -18.40
CA PRO A 47 -24.70 10.29 -19.39
C PRO A 47 -25.65 9.12 -19.69
N GLU A 48 -26.57 9.34 -20.62
CA GLU A 48 -27.33 8.25 -21.25
C GLU A 48 -26.89 8.02 -22.71
N GLU A 49 -26.13 8.96 -23.30
CA GLU A 49 -25.70 9.03 -24.71
C GLU A 49 -24.20 9.38 -24.84
N PRO A 50 -23.54 9.17 -26.00
CA PRO A 50 -22.09 9.37 -26.15
C PRO A 50 -21.66 10.81 -26.50
N ASP A 51 -20.63 11.31 -25.83
CA ASP A 51 -19.80 12.40 -26.34
C ASP A 51 -18.85 11.94 -27.47
N THR A 52 -18.36 12.90 -28.27
CA THR A 52 -17.35 12.64 -29.32
C THR A 52 -15.95 12.47 -28.73
N PHE A 53 -14.99 11.93 -29.48
CA PHE A 53 -13.59 11.91 -29.00
C PHE A 53 -13.01 13.34 -28.89
N GLU A 54 -13.50 14.28 -29.71
CA GLU A 54 -13.13 15.69 -29.69
C GLU A 54 -13.59 16.41 -28.43
N ASP A 55 -14.86 16.31 -27.97
CA ASP A 55 -15.32 16.99 -26.73
C ASP A 55 -14.49 16.54 -25.53
N ILE A 56 -14.25 15.23 -25.53
CA ILE A 56 -13.55 14.42 -24.54
C ILE A 56 -12.08 14.84 -24.44
N ILE A 57 -11.33 14.90 -25.56
CA ILE A 57 -9.93 15.37 -25.62
C ILE A 57 -9.82 16.90 -25.61
N SER A 58 -10.86 17.64 -26.03
CA SER A 58 -10.93 19.11 -25.96
C SER A 58 -10.66 19.60 -24.55
N ASP A 59 -11.21 18.87 -23.57
CA ASP A 59 -11.05 19.24 -22.20
C ASP A 59 -9.70 18.78 -21.64
N VAL A 60 -8.89 17.99 -22.40
CA VAL A 60 -7.60 17.38 -21.96
C VAL A 60 -6.59 18.38 -21.48
N GLU A 61 -6.71 19.63 -21.93
CA GLU A 61 -5.86 20.72 -21.50
C GLU A 61 -6.59 21.76 -20.62
N LYS A 62 -7.93 21.80 -20.67
CA LYS A 62 -8.72 22.90 -20.09
C LYS A 62 -9.17 22.62 -18.68
N ILE A 63 -9.87 21.49 -18.55
CA ILE A 63 -10.27 21.04 -17.26
C ILE A 63 -9.02 20.30 -16.86
N ILE A 64 -8.69 19.12 -17.38
CA ILE A 64 -8.17 18.16 -16.44
C ILE A 64 -6.55 18.26 -16.46
N MET A 65 -5.75 18.46 -17.53
CA MET A 65 -4.26 18.41 -17.41
C MET A 65 -3.61 19.31 -16.34
N PRO A 66 -4.06 20.56 -16.06
CA PRO A 66 -3.52 21.38 -14.96
C PRO A 66 -3.67 20.80 -13.54
N GLY A 67 -4.25 19.61 -13.38
CA GLY A 67 -4.32 18.86 -12.11
C GLY A 67 -3.39 17.65 -12.01
N VAL A 68 -2.55 17.43 -13.01
CA VAL A 68 -1.57 16.34 -13.01
C VAL A 68 -0.32 16.79 -12.26
N THR A 69 0.17 15.96 -11.34
CA THR A 69 1.59 16.00 -10.97
C THR A 69 2.38 15.33 -12.09
N HIS A 70 3.26 16.04 -12.77
CA HIS A 70 3.92 15.56 -14.00
C HIS A 70 5.14 14.69 -13.66
N TRP A 71 4.89 13.46 -13.21
CA TRP A 71 5.87 12.53 -12.65
C TRP A 71 7.02 12.07 -13.59
N LEU A 72 6.89 12.24 -14.90
CA LEU A 72 7.95 12.00 -15.89
C LEU A 72 8.62 13.30 -16.39
N SER A 73 8.27 14.45 -15.82
CA SER A 73 8.95 15.72 -16.13
C SER A 73 10.42 15.63 -15.69
N PRO A 74 11.39 16.18 -16.46
CA PRO A 74 12.80 16.18 -16.07
C PRO A 74 13.07 16.96 -14.77
N PHE A 75 12.08 17.70 -14.25
CA PHE A 75 12.15 18.40 -12.96
C PHE A 75 11.46 17.64 -11.80
N PHE A 76 10.99 16.40 -12.01
CA PHE A 76 10.30 15.61 -10.97
C PHE A 76 11.25 14.68 -10.19
N PHE A 77 11.80 15.17 -9.08
CA PHE A 77 12.78 14.46 -8.26
C PHE A 77 12.20 13.84 -6.98
N ALA A 78 11.16 13.01 -7.12
CA ALA A 78 10.63 12.20 -6.04
C ALA A 78 10.04 10.86 -6.52
N TYR A 79 9.98 9.88 -5.62
CA TYR A 79 9.54 8.49 -5.80
C TYR A 79 10.34 7.72 -6.94
N PHE A 80 10.28 6.38 -7.09
CA PHE A 80 11.23 5.52 -7.89
C PHE A 80 11.02 5.93 -9.33
N PRO A 81 12.02 5.87 -10.22
CA PRO A 81 11.66 5.81 -11.62
C PRO A 81 10.62 4.70 -11.78
N THR A 82 9.37 5.06 -12.12
CA THR A 82 8.45 4.14 -12.78
C THR A 82 9.10 3.91 -14.12
N ALA A 83 10.00 2.95 -14.11
CA ALA A 83 10.80 2.61 -15.25
C ALA A 83 9.82 2.10 -16.33
N ASN A 84 10.05 2.59 -17.53
CA ASN A 84 9.02 2.62 -18.54
C ASN A 84 9.67 2.85 -19.90
N SER A 85 9.29 2.01 -20.85
CA SER A 85 9.90 1.99 -22.17
C SER A 85 8.83 1.86 -23.25
N TYR A 86 9.08 2.44 -24.41
CA TYR A 86 8.18 2.27 -25.56
C TYR A 86 7.94 0.79 -25.93
N PRO A 87 8.93 -0.13 -25.84
CA PRO A 87 8.68 -1.57 -25.97
C PRO A 87 7.67 -2.13 -24.95
N ALA A 88 7.75 -1.75 -23.67
CA ALA A 88 6.77 -2.18 -22.66
C ALA A 88 5.36 -1.62 -22.98
N MET A 89 5.26 -0.34 -23.33
CA MET A 89 3.98 0.28 -23.71
C MET A 89 3.35 -0.36 -24.97
N LEU A 90 4.18 -0.80 -25.93
CA LEU A 90 3.73 -1.54 -27.11
C LEU A 90 3.34 -2.99 -26.77
N ALA A 91 4.01 -3.61 -25.80
CA ALA A 91 3.62 -4.91 -25.27
C ALA A 91 2.26 -4.84 -24.55
N ASP A 92 2.05 -3.84 -23.69
CA ASP A 92 0.75 -3.60 -23.03
C ASP A 92 -0.38 -3.34 -24.05
N MET A 93 -0.10 -2.54 -25.09
CA MET A 93 -1.05 -2.32 -26.19
C MET A 93 -1.40 -3.63 -26.92
N LEU A 94 -0.43 -4.53 -27.10
CA LEU A 94 -0.65 -5.86 -27.69
C LEU A 94 -1.40 -6.80 -26.72
N CYS A 95 -1.07 -6.80 -25.43
CA CYS A 95 -1.77 -7.56 -24.40
C CYS A 95 -3.26 -7.14 -24.32
N GLY A 96 -3.53 -5.83 -24.36
CA GLY A 96 -4.90 -5.30 -24.46
C GLY A 96 -5.63 -5.75 -25.73
N ALA A 97 -4.93 -5.79 -26.88
CA ALA A 97 -5.51 -6.30 -28.13
C ALA A 97 -5.74 -7.83 -28.14
N ILE A 98 -4.89 -8.60 -27.45
CA ILE A 98 -5.04 -10.06 -27.29
C ILE A 98 -6.16 -10.40 -26.31
N SER A 99 -6.31 -9.63 -25.21
CA SER A 99 -7.39 -9.75 -24.22
C SER A 99 -7.65 -11.18 -23.69
N CYS A 100 -6.64 -12.05 -23.68
CA CYS A 100 -6.80 -13.43 -23.27
C CYS A 100 -6.81 -13.57 -21.74
N ILE A 101 -7.76 -14.35 -21.19
CA ILE A 101 -7.89 -14.53 -19.75
C ILE A 101 -7.22 -15.86 -19.36
N GLY A 102 -5.94 -15.80 -18.99
CA GLY A 102 -5.11 -16.97 -18.62
C GLY A 102 -5.47 -17.69 -17.30
N PHE A 103 -6.74 -17.74 -16.92
CA PHE A 103 -7.20 -18.35 -15.65
C PHE A 103 -6.96 -19.87 -15.57
N SER A 104 -6.65 -20.50 -16.71
CA SER A 104 -6.15 -21.86 -16.83
C SER A 104 -5.39 -21.98 -18.15
N TRP A 105 -4.49 -22.95 -18.25
CA TRP A 105 -3.75 -23.24 -19.50
C TRP A 105 -4.70 -23.36 -20.70
N ALA A 106 -5.83 -24.06 -20.56
CA ALA A 106 -6.81 -24.24 -21.63
C ALA A 106 -7.54 -22.95 -22.05
N ALA A 107 -7.53 -21.91 -21.23
CA ALA A 107 -8.14 -20.60 -21.54
C ALA A 107 -7.18 -19.67 -22.30
N SER A 108 -5.87 -19.81 -22.11
CA SER A 108 -4.85 -19.19 -22.97
C SER A 108 -3.50 -19.89 -22.82
N PRO A 109 -3.19 -20.93 -23.64
CA PRO A 109 -1.97 -21.71 -23.48
C PRO A 109 -0.72 -20.85 -23.58
N ALA A 110 -0.67 -19.94 -24.57
CA ALA A 110 0.47 -19.05 -24.78
C ALA A 110 0.71 -18.08 -23.62
N CYS A 111 -0.31 -17.73 -22.83
CA CYS A 111 -0.14 -16.88 -21.64
C CYS A 111 0.55 -17.66 -20.52
N THR A 112 0.02 -18.83 -20.14
CA THR A 112 0.59 -19.66 -19.07
C THR A 112 1.98 -20.21 -19.44
N GLU A 113 2.16 -20.70 -20.66
CA GLU A 113 3.43 -21.26 -21.12
C GLU A 113 4.52 -20.18 -21.21
N LEU A 114 4.21 -19.00 -21.76
CA LEU A 114 5.20 -17.94 -21.89
C LEU A 114 5.61 -17.37 -20.52
N GLU A 115 4.67 -17.15 -19.60
CA GLU A 115 5.00 -16.72 -18.23
C GLU A 115 5.89 -17.75 -17.53
N THR A 116 5.55 -19.05 -17.65
CA THR A 116 6.37 -20.15 -17.11
C THR A 116 7.78 -20.13 -17.71
N VAL A 117 7.92 -20.00 -19.03
CA VAL A 117 9.22 -19.95 -19.71
C VAL A 117 10.01 -18.69 -19.34
N MET A 118 9.37 -17.52 -19.21
CA MET A 118 10.03 -16.28 -18.78
C MET A 118 10.50 -16.35 -17.32
N MET A 119 9.72 -16.97 -16.43
CA MET A 119 10.15 -17.22 -15.05
C MET A 119 11.25 -18.28 -14.95
N ASP A 120 11.24 -19.27 -15.83
CA ASP A 120 12.35 -20.22 -15.98
C ASP A 120 13.62 -19.54 -16.50
N TRP A 121 13.50 -18.58 -17.43
CA TRP A 121 14.62 -17.79 -17.94
C TRP A 121 15.15 -16.85 -16.86
N LEU A 122 14.27 -16.15 -16.13
CA LEU A 122 14.65 -15.29 -15.00
C LEU A 122 15.31 -16.09 -13.88
N GLY A 123 14.76 -17.26 -13.51
CA GLY A 123 15.37 -18.17 -12.54
C GLY A 123 16.76 -18.65 -12.96
N LYS A 124 16.99 -18.89 -14.25
CA LYS A 124 18.32 -19.24 -14.81
C LYS A 124 19.27 -18.04 -14.83
N MET A 125 18.79 -16.84 -15.15
CA MET A 125 19.58 -15.59 -15.07
C MET A 125 19.95 -15.21 -13.62
N LEU A 126 19.16 -15.65 -12.64
CA LEU A 126 19.43 -15.54 -11.20
C LEU A 126 20.18 -16.76 -10.61
N GLU A 127 20.66 -17.68 -11.46
CA GLU A 127 21.36 -18.92 -11.08
C GLU A 127 20.65 -19.78 -10.01
N LEU A 128 19.31 -19.78 -9.99
CA LEU A 128 18.53 -20.58 -9.05
C LEU A 128 18.69 -22.09 -9.30
N PRO A 129 18.73 -22.93 -8.25
CA PRO A 129 18.75 -24.38 -8.41
C PRO A 129 17.58 -24.92 -9.23
N GLU A 130 17.81 -26.00 -9.99
CA GLU A 130 16.83 -26.57 -10.93
C GLU A 130 15.46 -26.89 -10.31
N ALA A 131 15.40 -27.17 -9.00
CA ALA A 131 14.16 -27.39 -8.25
C ALA A 131 13.25 -26.15 -8.10
N PHE A 132 13.73 -24.94 -8.41
CA PHE A 132 12.92 -23.72 -8.48
C PHE A 132 12.36 -23.46 -9.89
N LEU A 133 12.81 -24.21 -10.88
CA LEU A 133 12.41 -24.10 -12.28
C LEU A 133 11.26 -25.09 -12.53
N ALA A 134 10.35 -24.76 -13.45
CA ALA A 134 9.28 -25.66 -13.85
C ALA A 134 9.80 -26.82 -14.72
N GLY A 135 10.74 -26.51 -15.62
CA GLY A 135 11.41 -27.50 -16.47
C GLY A 135 10.45 -28.32 -17.33
N GLY A 136 10.83 -29.57 -17.64
CA GLY A 136 10.04 -30.46 -18.49
C GLY A 136 9.03 -31.36 -17.75
N ALA A 137 9.17 -31.51 -16.43
CA ALA A 137 8.32 -32.33 -15.56
C ALA A 137 8.60 -32.09 -14.05
N GLY A 138 8.95 -30.86 -13.65
CA GLY A 138 9.30 -30.52 -12.26
C GLY A 138 8.11 -30.18 -11.36
N GLU A 139 8.36 -30.07 -10.06
CA GLU A 139 7.41 -29.56 -9.05
C GLU A 139 7.62 -28.06 -8.72
N GLY A 140 8.55 -27.38 -9.41
CA GLY A 140 8.94 -25.98 -9.18
C GLY A 140 8.27 -24.96 -10.11
N GLY A 141 8.62 -23.68 -9.95
CA GLY A 141 8.12 -22.57 -10.77
C GLY A 141 8.17 -21.20 -10.06
N GLY A 142 7.82 -20.12 -10.77
CA GLY A 142 7.81 -18.74 -10.26
C GLY A 142 6.75 -17.85 -10.91
N VAL A 143 6.59 -16.62 -10.41
CA VAL A 143 5.64 -15.58 -10.87
C VAL A 143 6.18 -14.17 -10.54
N ILE A 144 5.74 -13.11 -11.23
CA ILE A 144 6.30 -11.74 -11.13
C ILE A 144 5.46 -10.80 -10.25
N GLN A 145 5.99 -10.35 -9.10
CA GLN A 145 5.61 -9.08 -8.42
C GLN A 145 6.63 -8.70 -7.33
N VAL A 146 6.87 -7.39 -7.08
CA VAL A 146 7.65 -6.90 -5.92
C VAL A 146 6.83 -5.95 -5.04
N VAL A 147 6.90 -6.13 -3.72
CA VAL A 147 6.24 -5.28 -2.72
C VAL A 147 7.15 -5.10 -1.49
N ALA A 148 7.44 -3.85 -1.11
CA ALA A 148 8.09 -3.50 0.17
C ALA A 148 7.05 -3.06 1.21
N THR A 149 7.37 -3.21 2.50
CA THR A 149 6.43 -2.95 3.60
C THR A 149 7.01 -2.00 4.65
N LEU A 150 6.23 -0.96 5.01
CA LEU A 150 6.55 -0.03 6.09
C LEU A 150 5.58 -0.22 7.27
N GLY A 151 6.08 -0.78 8.36
CA GLY A 151 5.27 -1.14 9.53
C GLY A 151 4.53 -2.46 9.35
N THR A 152 5.28 -3.55 9.10
CA THR A 152 4.76 -4.91 8.92
C THR A 152 3.77 -5.32 10.02
N THR A 153 2.76 -6.12 9.66
CA THR A 153 1.70 -6.51 10.60
C THR A 153 2.25 -7.21 11.86
N SER A 154 3.23 -8.11 11.73
CA SER A 154 3.73 -8.93 12.84
C SER A 154 4.43 -8.11 13.93
N CYS A 155 5.33 -7.18 13.57
CA CYS A 155 6.18 -6.48 14.54
C CYS A 155 6.45 -5.00 14.23
N CYS A 156 5.79 -4.41 13.24
CA CYS A 156 6.07 -3.06 12.76
C CYS A 156 7.54 -2.87 12.33
N SER A 157 8.12 -3.86 11.66
CA SER A 157 9.39 -3.69 10.94
C SER A 157 9.19 -2.84 9.68
N PHE A 158 10.30 -2.33 9.14
CA PHE A 158 10.34 -1.50 7.93
C PHE A 158 11.40 -2.09 7.02
N ASP A 159 11.06 -2.33 5.76
CA ASP A 159 12.03 -2.74 4.75
C ASP A 159 12.87 -1.52 4.33
N ASN A 160 14.18 -1.68 4.12
CA ASN A 160 15.03 -0.53 3.78
C ASN A 160 14.89 -0.18 2.30
N LEU A 161 14.04 0.81 2.01
CA LEU A 161 13.81 1.31 0.66
C LEU A 161 15.08 1.92 0.03
N LEU A 162 16.05 2.38 0.83
CA LEU A 162 17.35 2.84 0.33
C LEU A 162 18.26 1.69 -0.15
N GLU A 163 17.93 0.43 0.16
CA GLU A 163 18.64 -0.77 -0.30
C GLU A 163 17.85 -1.53 -1.39
N VAL A 164 16.59 -1.89 -1.11
CA VAL A 164 15.68 -2.57 -2.06
C VAL A 164 15.50 -1.73 -3.32
N GLY A 165 15.52 -0.42 -3.15
CA GLY A 165 15.11 0.55 -4.13
C GLY A 165 16.00 0.73 -5.35
N PRO A 166 17.28 1.09 -5.17
CA PRO A 166 18.22 1.20 -6.27
C PRO A 166 18.26 -0.05 -7.16
N ILE A 167 17.98 -1.23 -6.60
CA ILE A 167 17.83 -2.49 -7.34
C ILE A 167 16.57 -2.44 -8.22
N CYS A 168 15.39 -2.11 -7.68
CA CYS A 168 14.16 -1.97 -8.47
C CYS A 168 14.30 -0.92 -9.61
N ALA A 169 14.99 0.19 -9.34
CA ALA A 169 15.30 1.22 -10.33
C ALA A 169 16.29 0.77 -11.42
N GLN A 170 17.22 -0.13 -11.10
CA GLN A 170 18.22 -0.66 -12.02
C GLN A 170 17.63 -1.73 -12.94
N GLU A 171 16.73 -2.56 -12.42
CA GLU A 171 16.21 -3.77 -13.08
C GLU A 171 14.82 -3.59 -13.75
N ASP A 172 14.32 -2.35 -13.89
CA ASP A 172 12.99 -2.02 -14.45
C ASP A 172 11.83 -2.75 -13.71
N LEU A 173 11.91 -2.84 -12.38
CA LEU A 173 10.95 -3.55 -11.52
C LEU A 173 10.03 -2.59 -10.78
N TRP A 174 8.71 -2.74 -10.98
CA TRP A 174 7.69 -2.01 -10.24
C TRP A 174 7.78 -2.28 -8.73
N LEU A 175 8.09 -1.25 -7.93
CA LEU A 175 7.99 -1.32 -6.47
C LEU A 175 6.68 -0.71 -5.95
N HIS A 176 5.81 -1.59 -5.44
CA HIS A 176 4.73 -1.19 -4.55
C HIS A 176 5.21 -1.10 -3.09
N ILE A 177 4.72 -0.10 -2.35
CA ILE A 177 4.98 0.06 -0.91
C ILE A 177 3.68 0.01 -0.12
N ASP A 178 3.49 -1.06 0.67
CA ASP A 178 2.44 -1.11 1.69
C ASP A 178 2.91 -0.43 2.98
N ALA A 179 2.37 0.77 3.23
CA ALA A 179 2.51 1.45 4.51
C ALA A 179 1.18 1.46 5.29
N ALA A 180 0.27 0.50 5.09
CA ALA A 180 -1.10 0.49 5.63
C ALA A 180 -1.22 0.98 7.08
N TYR A 181 -0.32 0.56 7.97
CA TYR A 181 -0.29 1.06 9.36
C TYR A 181 0.61 2.30 9.51
N ALA A 182 1.92 2.18 9.26
CA ALA A 182 2.89 3.23 9.58
C ALA A 182 2.74 4.50 8.74
N GLY A 183 2.13 4.42 7.56
CA GLY A 183 1.85 5.56 6.67
C GLY A 183 1.16 6.74 7.34
N SER A 184 0.31 6.46 8.35
CA SER A 184 -0.33 7.51 9.15
C SER A 184 0.70 8.33 9.96
N ALA A 185 1.79 7.71 10.43
CA ALA A 185 2.78 8.34 11.30
C ALA A 185 3.67 9.37 10.59
N PHE A 186 3.84 9.25 9.27
CA PHE A 186 4.76 10.09 8.51
C PHE A 186 4.31 11.55 8.35
N ILE A 187 3.11 11.91 8.83
CA ILE A 187 2.70 13.31 9.03
C ILE A 187 3.44 13.99 10.19
N CYS A 188 4.08 13.22 11.08
CA CYS A 188 4.95 13.70 12.14
C CYS A 188 6.40 13.74 11.62
N PRO A 189 7.07 14.92 11.58
CA PRO A 189 8.43 15.04 11.06
C PRO A 189 9.44 14.08 11.67
N GLU A 190 9.33 13.79 12.97
CA GLU A 190 10.21 12.88 13.68
C GLU A 190 10.14 11.41 13.18
N PHE A 191 9.02 10.98 12.59
CA PHE A 191 8.86 9.64 12.01
C PHE A 191 9.06 9.63 10.49
N ARG A 192 9.15 10.79 9.82
CA ARG A 192 9.27 10.90 8.36
C ARG A 192 10.53 10.22 7.80
N HIS A 193 11.56 10.01 8.63
CA HIS A 193 12.79 9.30 8.25
C HIS A 193 12.58 7.80 7.98
N LEU A 194 11.52 7.18 8.55
CA LEU A 194 11.12 5.79 8.28
C LEU A 194 10.44 5.61 6.92
N LEU A 195 10.29 6.72 6.19
CA LEU A 195 9.79 6.85 4.83
C LEU A 195 10.90 7.47 3.93
N ASN A 196 12.16 7.48 4.39
CA ASN A 196 13.30 7.74 3.51
C ASN A 196 13.49 6.54 2.58
N GLY A 197 13.95 6.81 1.38
CA GLY A 197 13.80 5.90 0.28
C GLY A 197 12.36 5.77 -0.20
N VAL A 198 11.33 6.50 0.28
CA VAL A 198 10.03 6.62 -0.46
C VAL A 198 10.09 7.68 -1.54
N GLU A 199 10.96 8.68 -1.35
CA GLU A 199 11.46 9.45 -2.48
C GLU A 199 12.15 8.55 -3.51
N PHE A 200 12.22 7.24 -3.22
CA PHE A 200 11.82 6.29 -4.22
C PHE A 200 10.63 5.24 -3.96
N ALA A 201 9.53 5.28 -4.74
CA ALA A 201 8.39 4.31 -4.88
C ALA A 201 7.72 4.35 -6.29
N ASP A 202 7.18 3.26 -6.86
CA ASP A 202 6.27 3.32 -8.04
C ASP A 202 4.83 3.57 -7.60
N SER A 203 4.44 2.92 -6.51
CA SER A 203 3.13 3.08 -5.91
C SER A 203 3.21 2.88 -4.41
N PHE A 204 2.35 3.58 -3.68
CA PHE A 204 2.39 3.66 -2.22
C PHE A 204 0.96 3.70 -1.69
N ASN A 205 0.64 2.90 -0.67
CA ASN A 205 -0.63 3.03 0.04
C ASN A 205 -0.43 3.20 1.54
N PHE A 206 -1.41 3.84 2.18
CA PHE A 206 -1.66 3.63 3.60
C PHE A 206 -3.14 3.62 3.93
N ASN A 207 -3.50 3.16 5.12
CA ASN A 207 -4.90 3.07 5.55
C ASN A 207 -5.19 4.15 6.61
N PRO A 208 -5.77 5.31 6.23
CA PRO A 208 -6.34 6.25 7.19
C PRO A 208 -7.30 5.60 8.22
N HIS A 209 -7.93 4.47 7.86
CA HIS A 209 -8.77 3.70 8.78
C HIS A 209 -8.03 2.84 9.81
N LYS A 210 -6.72 2.60 9.66
CA LYS A 210 -5.93 1.90 10.69
C LYS A 210 -5.51 2.87 11.80
N TRP A 211 -5.00 4.07 11.46
CA TRP A 211 -4.38 4.93 12.47
C TRP A 211 -4.46 6.46 12.22
N LEU A 212 -5.34 6.94 11.34
CA LEU A 212 -5.57 8.38 11.09
C LEU A 212 -7.00 8.84 11.40
N LEU A 213 -7.67 8.19 12.36
CA LEU A 213 -9.02 8.52 12.87
C LEU A 213 -10.17 8.49 11.83
N VAL A 214 -9.97 7.91 10.65
CA VAL A 214 -11.03 7.76 9.64
C VAL A 214 -11.77 6.42 9.84
N ASN A 215 -13.09 6.38 9.62
CA ASN A 215 -13.87 5.14 9.75
C ASN A 215 -13.51 4.15 8.61
N PHE A 216 -13.59 2.84 8.87
CA PHE A 216 -13.55 1.81 7.80
C PHE A 216 -14.70 2.03 6.78
N ASP A 217 -14.58 1.74 5.49
CA ASP A 217 -13.42 1.33 4.68
C ASP A 217 -12.67 2.57 4.11
N CYS A 218 -11.35 2.68 4.33
CA CYS A 218 -10.58 3.82 3.81
C CYS A 218 -9.09 3.49 3.64
N SER A 219 -8.71 2.88 2.51
CA SER A 219 -7.32 2.89 2.04
C SER A 219 -7.12 4.12 1.14
N ALA A 220 -5.94 4.69 1.15
CA ALA A 220 -5.50 5.74 0.25
C ALA A 220 -4.24 5.24 -0.48
N MET A 221 -4.28 5.26 -1.81
CA MET A 221 -3.21 4.78 -2.67
C MET A 221 -2.81 5.89 -3.63
N TRP A 222 -1.51 6.01 -3.84
CA TRP A 222 -0.86 6.83 -4.83
C TRP A 222 -0.13 5.90 -5.80
N VAL A 223 -0.23 6.20 -7.10
CA VAL A 223 0.69 5.69 -8.12
C VAL A 223 1.48 6.88 -8.62
N LYS A 224 2.77 6.68 -8.93
CA LYS A 224 3.59 7.66 -9.62
C LYS A 224 3.00 7.89 -11.00
N LYS A 225 3.11 6.90 -11.90
CA LYS A 225 2.68 7.04 -13.27
C LYS A 225 1.25 6.51 -13.44
N ARG A 226 0.29 7.45 -13.37
CA ARG A 226 -1.16 7.16 -13.43
C ARG A 226 -1.62 6.28 -14.59
N THR A 227 -0.96 6.42 -15.75
CA THR A 227 -1.32 5.71 -16.98
C THR A 227 -1.18 4.20 -16.85
N ASP A 228 -0.32 3.74 -15.95
CA ASP A 228 0.06 2.34 -15.85
C ASP A 228 -1.01 1.59 -15.04
N LEU A 229 -1.71 2.30 -14.14
CA LEU A 229 -2.95 1.84 -13.52
C LEU A 229 -4.15 1.99 -14.46
N THR A 230 -4.32 3.15 -15.12
CA THR A 230 -5.51 3.37 -15.96
C THR A 230 -5.49 2.62 -17.28
N GLY A 231 -4.32 2.27 -17.82
CA GLY A 231 -4.18 1.52 -19.07
C GLY A 231 -4.74 0.10 -18.93
N ALA A 232 -4.43 -0.56 -17.82
CA ALA A 232 -4.96 -1.89 -17.48
C ALA A 232 -6.47 -1.89 -17.18
N PHE A 233 -7.04 -0.76 -16.73
CA PHE A 233 -8.43 -0.67 -16.24
C PHE A 233 -9.31 0.36 -16.98
N LYS A 234 -8.95 0.84 -18.17
CA LYS A 234 -9.79 1.81 -18.91
C LYS A 234 -11.06 1.11 -19.42
N LEU A 235 -12.20 1.65 -19.01
CA LEU A 235 -13.54 1.23 -19.42
C LEU A 235 -14.30 2.47 -19.92
N ASP A 236 -14.45 2.59 -21.24
CA ASP A 236 -15.05 3.74 -21.93
C ASP A 236 -16.22 3.34 -22.87
N PRO A 237 -17.30 2.74 -22.34
CA PRO A 237 -18.52 2.53 -23.12
C PRO A 237 -19.25 3.86 -23.34
N VAL A 238 -20.00 3.93 -24.43
CA VAL A 238 -20.82 5.08 -24.88
C VAL A 238 -21.57 5.79 -23.76
N TYR A 239 -22.34 5.05 -22.94
CA TYR A 239 -23.17 5.59 -21.85
C TYR A 239 -22.37 6.03 -20.60
N LEU A 240 -21.04 6.09 -20.65
CA LEU A 240 -20.20 6.50 -19.52
C LEU A 240 -19.42 7.81 -19.79
N LYS A 241 -19.58 8.43 -20.96
CA LYS A 241 -18.85 9.63 -21.39
C LYS A 241 -19.32 10.91 -20.72
N HIS A 242 -18.44 11.87 -20.46
CA HIS A 242 -18.87 13.24 -20.22
C HIS A 242 -17.86 14.15 -20.88
N SER A 243 -18.27 15.19 -21.61
CA SER A 243 -17.39 16.22 -22.21
C SER A 243 -16.05 16.39 -21.47
N HIS A 244 -16.13 16.60 -20.17
CA HIS A 244 -15.02 16.69 -19.24
C HIS A 244 -14.32 15.34 -18.88
N GLN A 245 -14.13 14.32 -19.75
CA GLN A 245 -13.59 12.98 -19.32
C GLN A 245 -12.14 12.64 -19.70
N ASP A 246 -11.72 12.70 -20.98
CA ASP A 246 -10.33 12.38 -21.33
C ASP A 246 -9.56 13.64 -21.07
N SER A 247 -9.39 13.95 -19.78
CA SER A 247 -8.95 15.27 -19.50
C SER A 247 -7.86 15.65 -18.46
N GLY A 248 -7.33 14.82 -17.52
CA GLY A 248 -6.27 15.15 -16.47
C GLY A 248 -6.53 15.17 -14.90
N LEU A 249 -6.97 16.31 -14.28
CA LEU A 249 -7.32 16.77 -12.90
C LEU A 249 -8.33 15.79 -12.26
N ILE A 250 -9.54 15.78 -12.84
CA ILE A 250 -10.64 14.85 -12.62
C ILE A 250 -10.27 13.48 -13.11
N THR A 251 -9.30 12.95 -12.40
CA THR A 251 -8.97 11.55 -12.24
C THR A 251 -10.27 10.77 -12.20
N ASP A 252 -10.54 10.08 -13.30
CA ASP A 252 -11.75 9.30 -13.47
C ASP A 252 -11.59 7.97 -12.75
N TYR A 253 -11.78 8.03 -11.43
CA TYR A 253 -11.39 6.96 -10.50
C TYR A 253 -12.04 5.59 -10.77
N ARG A 254 -13.00 5.45 -11.69
CA ARG A 254 -13.47 4.13 -12.15
C ARG A 254 -12.37 3.33 -12.87
N HIS A 255 -11.38 4.00 -13.48
CA HIS A 255 -10.19 3.38 -14.07
C HIS A 255 -9.04 3.19 -13.06
N TRP A 256 -9.28 3.42 -11.76
CA TRP A 256 -8.28 3.34 -10.68
C TRP A 256 -8.64 2.29 -9.61
N GLN A 257 -9.71 1.53 -9.82
CA GLN A 257 -10.19 0.48 -8.91
C GLN A 257 -11.01 -0.55 -9.68
N ILE A 258 -11.03 -1.80 -9.19
CA ILE A 258 -11.76 -2.92 -9.82
C ILE A 258 -13.28 -2.63 -10.00
N PRO A 259 -14.02 -2.03 -9.05
CA PRO A 259 -15.45 -1.78 -9.22
C PRO A 259 -15.73 -0.46 -9.98
N LEU A 260 -16.65 -0.48 -10.95
CA LEU A 260 -17.13 0.73 -11.63
C LEU A 260 -17.75 1.77 -10.66
N GLY A 261 -18.56 1.29 -9.71
CA GLY A 261 -19.22 2.15 -8.71
C GLY A 261 -18.35 2.43 -7.48
N ARG A 262 -18.41 3.65 -6.93
CA ARG A 262 -17.64 4.03 -5.73
C ARG A 262 -18.44 4.83 -4.69
N ARG A 263 -18.13 4.59 -3.41
CA ARG A 263 -18.64 5.38 -2.27
C ARG A 263 -17.85 6.68 -2.14
N PHE A 264 -18.45 7.73 -1.56
CA PHE A 264 -17.80 9.03 -1.31
C PHE A 264 -16.82 8.97 -0.10
N ARG A 265 -15.78 8.13 -0.23
CA ARG A 265 -14.82 7.82 0.86
C ARG A 265 -14.02 9.03 1.36
N SER A 266 -13.75 10.01 0.49
CA SER A 266 -12.99 11.21 0.84
C SER A 266 -13.73 12.17 1.79
N LEU A 267 -15.07 12.13 1.85
CA LEU A 267 -15.83 13.04 2.72
C LEU A 267 -15.48 12.85 4.20
N LYS A 268 -15.35 11.60 4.66
CA LYS A 268 -14.93 11.31 6.05
C LYS A 268 -13.47 11.71 6.33
N MET A 269 -12.58 11.65 5.33
CA MET A 269 -11.22 12.19 5.47
C MET A 269 -11.26 13.72 5.64
N TRP A 270 -12.03 14.43 4.80
CA TRP A 270 -12.19 15.87 4.85
C TRP A 270 -12.73 16.35 6.21
N PHE A 271 -13.76 15.69 6.77
CA PHE A 271 -14.25 15.97 8.12
C PHE A 271 -13.17 15.79 9.18
N VAL A 272 -12.46 14.65 9.20
CA VAL A 272 -11.39 14.36 10.17
C VAL A 272 -10.25 15.38 10.05
N PHE A 273 -9.79 15.68 8.84
CA PHE A 273 -8.67 16.58 8.59
C PHE A 273 -8.99 18.02 8.97
N ARG A 274 -10.21 18.51 8.68
CA ARG A 274 -10.62 19.88 9.04
C ARG A 274 -10.96 20.05 10.52
N LEU A 275 -11.52 19.04 11.18
CA LEU A 275 -11.92 19.13 12.60
C LEU A 275 -10.76 18.93 13.58
N TYR A 276 -9.77 18.07 13.27
CA TYR A 276 -8.58 17.89 14.12
C TYR A 276 -7.39 18.75 13.70
N GLY A 277 -7.26 19.05 12.40
CA GLY A 277 -6.08 19.68 11.83
C GLY A 277 -4.82 18.79 11.90
N VAL A 278 -3.79 19.14 11.13
CA VAL A 278 -2.53 18.38 11.11
C VAL A 278 -1.90 18.30 12.50
N ARG A 279 -1.93 19.38 13.29
CA ARG A 279 -1.40 19.40 14.67
C ARG A 279 -2.15 18.43 15.60
N GLY A 280 -3.48 18.33 15.49
CA GLY A 280 -4.28 17.40 16.29
C GLY A 280 -4.04 15.93 15.91
N LEU A 281 -3.93 15.65 14.61
CA LEU A 281 -3.60 14.31 14.12
C LEU A 281 -2.17 13.88 14.48
N GLN A 282 -1.19 14.79 14.37
CA GLN A 282 0.16 14.55 14.89
C GLN A 282 0.16 14.29 16.40
N ALA A 283 -0.55 15.10 17.19
CA ALA A 283 -0.64 14.92 18.64
C ALA A 283 -1.30 13.57 19.02
N TYR A 284 -2.30 13.13 18.25
CA TYR A 284 -2.92 11.82 18.39
C TYR A 284 -1.91 10.67 18.18
N ILE A 285 -1.14 10.71 17.09
CA ILE A 285 -0.09 9.72 16.80
C ILE A 285 0.99 9.75 17.88
N ARG A 286 1.52 10.94 18.22
CA ARG A 286 2.52 11.16 19.28
C ARG A 286 2.07 10.56 20.61
N LYS A 287 0.80 10.77 21.00
CA LYS A 287 0.20 10.15 22.20
C LYS A 287 0.24 8.62 22.12
N HIS A 288 -0.14 8.02 21.00
CA HIS A 288 -0.13 6.56 20.85
C HIS A 288 1.28 5.96 20.90
N VAL A 289 2.28 6.66 20.34
CA VAL A 289 3.70 6.24 20.44
C VAL A 289 4.25 6.45 21.86
N GLN A 290 3.91 7.56 22.53
CA GLN A 290 4.25 7.80 23.93
C GLN A 290 3.68 6.72 24.86
N LEU A 291 2.42 6.31 24.64
CA LEU A 291 1.77 5.22 25.39
C LEU A 291 2.41 3.85 25.12
N ALA A 292 2.95 3.61 23.91
CA ALA A 292 3.71 2.41 23.59
C ALA A 292 5.08 2.40 24.31
N HIS A 293 5.82 3.51 24.31
CA HIS A 293 7.07 3.62 25.09
C HIS A 293 6.86 3.64 26.61
N GLU A 294 5.70 4.12 27.10
CA GLU A 294 5.32 3.94 28.50
C GLU A 294 5.15 2.45 28.85
N PHE A 295 4.50 1.67 27.97
CA PHE A 295 4.39 0.23 28.14
C PHE A 295 5.75 -0.48 28.01
N GLU A 296 6.59 -0.09 27.05
CA GLU A 296 7.96 -0.60 26.88
C GLU A 296 8.80 -0.41 28.15
N SER A 297 8.78 0.80 28.72
CA SER A 297 9.47 1.13 29.97
C SER A 297 8.96 0.30 31.14
N LEU A 298 7.65 0.06 31.21
CA LEU A 298 7.02 -0.78 32.24
C LEU A 298 7.40 -2.27 32.10
N VAL A 299 7.52 -2.79 30.87
CA VAL A 299 8.00 -4.15 30.58
C VAL A 299 9.46 -4.31 30.95
N LEU A 300 10.32 -3.36 30.57
CA LEU A 300 11.77 -3.40 30.85
C LEU A 300 12.10 -3.30 32.36
N GLN A 301 11.18 -2.81 33.18
CA GLN A 301 11.30 -2.79 34.65
C GLN A 301 11.00 -4.15 35.32
N ASP A 302 10.38 -5.12 34.64
CA ASP A 302 10.14 -6.46 35.18
C ASP A 302 11.13 -7.46 34.56
N PRO A 303 12.13 -7.97 35.31
CA PRO A 303 13.23 -8.76 34.76
C PRO A 303 12.78 -10.10 34.16
N ARG A 304 11.53 -10.53 34.40
CA ARG A 304 10.93 -11.76 33.85
C ARG A 304 10.58 -11.62 32.36
N PHE A 305 10.48 -10.39 31.84
CA PHE A 305 10.09 -10.13 30.45
C PHE A 305 11.27 -9.67 29.58
N GLU A 306 11.09 -9.74 28.26
CA GLU A 306 11.95 -9.13 27.25
C GLU A 306 11.14 -8.42 26.16
N ILE A 307 11.69 -7.32 25.63
CA ILE A 307 11.21 -6.67 24.40
C ILE A 307 11.84 -7.39 23.21
N CYS A 308 11.01 -7.86 22.27
CA CYS A 308 11.45 -8.74 21.18
C CYS A 308 11.91 -7.97 19.93
N MET A 309 11.43 -6.74 19.76
CA MET A 309 11.76 -5.83 18.64
C MET A 309 11.74 -4.39 19.14
N LYS A 310 12.59 -3.53 18.56
CA LYS A 310 12.63 -2.09 18.84
C LYS A 310 11.24 -1.46 18.69
N VAL A 311 10.67 -0.92 19.76
CA VAL A 311 9.44 -0.13 19.69
C VAL A 311 9.73 1.12 18.86
N THR A 312 9.02 1.25 17.75
CA THR A 312 9.25 2.32 16.76
C THR A 312 7.99 3.19 16.55
N LEU A 313 6.81 2.61 16.75
CA LEU A 313 5.49 3.25 16.66
C LEU A 313 4.56 2.66 17.72
N GLY A 314 3.24 2.75 17.56
CA GLY A 314 2.23 2.34 18.55
C GLY A 314 2.06 0.82 18.79
N LEU A 315 3.07 0.00 18.53
CA LEU A 315 3.08 -1.45 18.74
C LEU A 315 4.31 -1.87 19.57
N VAL A 316 4.08 -2.59 20.67
CA VAL A 316 5.11 -3.24 21.47
C VAL A 316 5.02 -4.76 21.28
N CYS A 317 6.15 -5.37 20.94
CA CYS A 317 6.31 -6.82 20.82
C CYS A 317 7.16 -7.33 22.00
N PHE A 318 6.57 -8.15 22.87
CA PHE A 318 7.19 -8.55 24.14
C PHE A 318 6.86 -10.01 24.49
N ARG A 319 7.66 -10.63 25.36
CA ARG A 319 7.40 -11.97 25.90
C ARG A 319 7.93 -12.11 27.32
N LEU A 320 7.45 -13.12 28.04
CA LEU A 320 8.20 -13.71 29.14
C LEU A 320 9.44 -14.43 28.60
N LYS A 321 10.55 -14.26 29.30
CA LYS A 321 11.75 -15.09 29.12
C LYS A 321 11.43 -16.53 29.52
N GLY A 322 11.98 -17.50 28.80
CA GLY A 322 11.60 -18.92 28.90
C GLY A 322 10.91 -19.40 27.62
N SER A 323 10.11 -20.46 27.74
CA SER A 323 9.52 -21.22 26.64
C SER A 323 8.46 -20.44 25.81
N ASN A 324 8.10 -20.96 24.63
CA ASN A 324 6.95 -20.44 23.88
C ASN A 324 5.63 -20.79 24.58
N GLN A 325 5.57 -21.98 25.18
CA GLN A 325 4.42 -22.53 25.90
C GLN A 325 4.00 -21.64 27.09
N VAL A 326 4.96 -21.04 27.80
CA VAL A 326 4.70 -20.00 28.84
C VAL A 326 3.98 -18.78 28.27
N ASN A 327 4.35 -18.37 27.05
CA ASN A 327 3.82 -17.18 26.40
C ASN A 327 2.45 -17.44 25.77
N GLU A 328 2.25 -18.64 25.22
CA GLU A 328 0.93 -19.17 24.83
C GLU A 328 0.00 -19.22 26.05
N ALA A 329 0.43 -19.80 27.17
CA ALA A 329 -0.35 -19.88 28.41
C ALA A 329 -0.65 -18.50 29.02
N LEU A 330 0.29 -17.56 28.98
CA LEU A 330 0.07 -16.18 29.40
C LEU A 330 -0.97 -15.49 28.51
N LEU A 331 -0.83 -15.59 27.18
CA LEU A 331 -1.77 -14.99 26.24
C LEU A 331 -3.19 -15.56 26.41
N GLN A 332 -3.30 -16.88 26.56
CA GLN A 332 -4.56 -17.56 26.77
C GLN A 332 -5.26 -17.03 28.04
N ARG A 333 -4.54 -16.97 29.18
CA ARG A 333 -5.10 -16.43 30.43
C ARG A 333 -5.47 -14.94 30.34
N ILE A 334 -4.72 -14.13 29.59
CA ILE A 334 -5.05 -12.72 29.35
C ILE A 334 -6.38 -12.59 28.61
N ASN A 335 -6.56 -13.37 27.54
CA ASN A 335 -7.77 -13.34 26.72
C ASN A 335 -8.98 -13.98 27.43
N ASP A 336 -8.79 -15.06 28.19
CA ASP A 336 -9.85 -15.71 28.99
C ASP A 336 -10.35 -14.82 30.14
N ALA A 337 -9.48 -14.00 30.73
CA ALA A 337 -9.84 -13.02 31.74
C ALA A 337 -10.69 -11.86 31.18
N LYS A 338 -10.72 -11.67 29.85
CA LYS A 338 -11.58 -10.73 29.10
C LYS A 338 -11.50 -9.25 29.53
N LYS A 339 -10.54 -8.86 30.37
CA LYS A 339 -10.28 -7.46 30.78
C LYS A 339 -9.56 -6.65 29.70
N ILE A 340 -8.67 -7.31 28.96
CA ILE A 340 -7.98 -6.79 27.78
C ILE A 340 -7.93 -7.90 26.72
N HIS A 341 -7.65 -7.55 25.47
CA HIS A 341 -7.41 -8.52 24.40
C HIS A 341 -6.07 -8.27 23.74
N LEU A 342 -5.26 -9.32 23.60
CA LEU A 342 -4.00 -9.31 22.87
C LEU A 342 -3.99 -10.43 21.83
N VAL A 343 -3.12 -10.28 20.83
CA VAL A 343 -2.88 -11.27 19.76
C VAL A 343 -1.37 -11.57 19.65
N PRO A 344 -0.98 -12.76 19.17
CA PRO A 344 0.44 -13.10 19.05
C PRO A 344 1.02 -12.71 17.68
N CYS A 345 2.33 -12.90 17.54
CA CYS A 345 2.98 -13.28 16.29
C CYS A 345 4.10 -14.29 16.57
N HIS A 346 4.67 -14.86 15.52
CA HIS A 346 5.96 -15.54 15.58
C HIS A 346 7.04 -14.64 14.97
N LEU A 347 8.18 -14.51 15.66
CA LEU A 347 9.37 -13.86 15.17
C LEU A 347 10.47 -14.91 15.09
N ARG A 348 10.66 -15.47 13.88
CA ARG A 348 11.37 -16.75 13.68
C ARG A 348 10.73 -17.84 14.55
N ASP A 349 11.52 -18.52 15.37
CA ASP A 349 11.14 -19.56 16.32
C ASP A 349 10.41 -19.05 17.58
N LYS A 350 10.44 -17.74 17.85
CA LYS A 350 9.88 -17.16 19.09
C LYS A 350 8.40 -16.79 18.95
N PHE A 351 7.54 -17.35 19.80
CA PHE A 351 6.19 -16.86 20.06
C PHE A 351 6.24 -15.52 20.84
N VAL A 352 5.51 -14.50 20.42
CA VAL A 352 5.60 -13.14 20.96
C VAL A 352 4.21 -12.50 21.12
N LEU A 353 3.97 -11.83 22.24
CA LEU A 353 2.73 -11.09 22.50
C LEU A 353 2.83 -9.67 21.92
N ARG A 354 1.73 -9.20 21.31
CA ARG A 354 1.65 -7.87 20.69
C ARG A 354 0.65 -7.00 21.45
N LEU A 355 1.13 -5.89 22.03
CA LEU A 355 0.27 -4.83 22.56
C LEU A 355 0.33 -3.63 21.61
N ALA A 356 -0.79 -3.34 20.94
CA ALA A 356 -0.95 -2.21 20.05
C ALA A 356 -1.89 -1.16 20.68
N ILE A 357 -1.49 0.11 20.64
CA ILE A 357 -2.30 1.22 21.14
C ILE A 357 -3.33 1.59 20.07
N CYS A 358 -4.48 0.91 20.09
CA CYS A 358 -5.48 1.01 19.01
C CYS A 358 -6.59 2.06 19.23
N SER A 359 -7.10 2.22 20.46
CA SER A 359 -8.31 3.05 20.69
C SER A 359 -8.00 4.53 20.86
N ARG A 360 -8.83 5.39 20.26
CA ARG A 360 -8.77 6.86 20.42
C ARG A 360 -8.87 7.32 21.88
N THR A 361 -9.50 6.52 22.75
CA THR A 361 -9.70 6.81 24.16
C THR A 361 -8.70 6.11 25.08
N THR A 362 -7.61 5.53 24.55
CA THR A 362 -6.54 4.98 25.38
C THR A 362 -5.78 6.11 26.09
N GLU A 363 -5.42 5.89 27.35
CA GLU A 363 -4.74 6.82 28.25
C GLU A 363 -3.69 6.06 29.07
N SER A 364 -2.76 6.76 29.71
CA SER A 364 -1.72 6.18 30.58
C SER A 364 -2.31 5.25 31.65
N ALA A 365 -3.44 5.64 32.25
CA ALA A 365 -4.16 4.81 33.22
C ALA A 365 -4.59 3.44 32.64
N HIS A 366 -5.07 3.41 31.38
CA HIS A 366 -5.44 2.18 30.70
C HIS A 366 -4.23 1.28 30.44
N VAL A 367 -3.09 1.87 30.04
CA VAL A 367 -1.83 1.14 29.82
C VAL A 367 -1.29 0.55 31.13
N ARG A 368 -1.31 1.33 32.22
CA ARG A 368 -0.87 0.88 33.56
C ARG A 368 -1.76 -0.23 34.12
N LEU A 369 -3.07 -0.16 33.93
CA LEU A 369 -4.02 -1.22 34.32
C LEU A 369 -3.80 -2.49 33.48
N ALA A 370 -3.62 -2.37 32.16
CA ALA A 370 -3.30 -3.51 31.30
C ALA A 370 -1.98 -4.18 31.73
N TRP A 371 -0.92 -3.40 31.98
CA TRP A 371 0.35 -3.93 32.47
C TRP A 371 0.23 -4.61 33.84
N ALA A 372 -0.46 -3.99 34.81
CA ALA A 372 -0.66 -4.58 36.13
C ALA A 372 -1.34 -5.96 36.04
N HIS A 373 -2.32 -6.11 35.14
CA HIS A 373 -3.02 -7.37 34.92
C HIS A 373 -2.17 -8.41 34.17
N ILE A 374 -1.39 -8.01 33.16
CA ILE A 374 -0.40 -8.88 32.49
C ILE A 374 0.62 -9.41 33.52
N ARG A 375 1.12 -8.53 34.39
CA ARG A 375 2.14 -8.83 35.41
C ARG A 375 1.63 -9.76 36.52
N GLU A 376 0.36 -9.60 36.90
CA GLU A 376 -0.41 -10.48 37.79
C GLU A 376 -0.53 -11.89 37.18
N LEU A 377 -1.09 -12.00 35.98
CA LEU A 377 -1.29 -13.29 35.30
C LEU A 377 0.04 -14.01 35.02
N ALA A 378 1.10 -13.28 34.68
CA ALA A 378 2.44 -13.82 34.51
C ALA A 378 3.03 -14.42 35.78
N GLY A 379 2.69 -13.88 36.97
CA GLY A 379 3.04 -14.52 38.25
C GLY A 379 2.41 -15.91 38.35
N ALA A 380 1.10 -15.98 38.16
CA ALA A 380 0.32 -17.22 38.23
C ALA A 380 0.66 -18.25 37.12
N VAL A 381 1.27 -17.84 35.99
CA VAL A 381 1.80 -18.76 34.98
C VAL A 381 3.13 -19.35 35.44
N LEU A 382 4.09 -18.51 35.84
CA LEU A 382 5.43 -18.95 36.25
C LEU A 382 5.41 -19.75 37.56
N GLU A 383 4.42 -19.53 38.44
CA GLU A 383 4.17 -20.39 39.60
C GLU A 383 3.62 -21.76 39.21
N ALA A 384 2.73 -21.83 38.21
CA ALA A 384 2.19 -23.09 37.71
C ALA A 384 3.25 -23.93 36.96
N GLU A 385 4.14 -23.28 36.19
CA GLU A 385 5.27 -23.92 35.51
C GLU A 385 6.23 -24.57 36.52
N ARG A 386 6.74 -23.80 37.49
CA ARG A 386 7.63 -24.32 38.56
C ARG A 386 6.98 -25.43 39.39
N ALA A 387 5.66 -25.35 39.63
CA ALA A 387 4.89 -26.40 40.30
C ALA A 387 4.64 -27.66 39.46
N ALA A 388 4.86 -27.61 38.14
CA ALA A 388 4.90 -28.76 37.24
C ALA A 388 6.32 -29.34 37.14
N GLU A 389 7.35 -28.49 37.01
CA GLU A 389 8.77 -28.89 37.02
C GLU A 389 9.13 -29.66 38.31
N THR A 390 8.62 -29.22 39.46
CA THR A 390 8.84 -29.88 40.78
C THR A 390 8.07 -31.21 40.92
N LYS A 391 7.38 -31.69 39.88
CA LYS A 391 6.62 -32.95 39.85
C LYS A 391 7.03 -33.91 38.72
N SER A 392 8.03 -33.53 37.93
CA SER A 392 8.66 -34.36 36.89
C SER A 392 9.98 -34.97 37.38
#